data_AF-A0A3P7JPU0-F1
#
_entry.id   AF-A0A3P7JPU0-F1
#
_cell.length_a   1.000
_cell.length_b   1.000
_cell.length_c   1.000
_cell.angle_alpha   90.00
_cell.angle_beta   90.00
_cell.angle_gamma   90.00
#
_symmetry.space_group_name_H-M   'P 1'
#
loop_
_entity.id
_entity.type
_entity.pdbx_description
1 polymer ?
#
loop_
_entity_poly.entity_id
_entity_poly.type
_entity_poly.pdbx_seq_one_letter_code
_entity_poly.pdbx_strand_id
1 'polypeptide(L)'
;MIAEIEEIEETVRRRIIDLRDPNQRDDLLACKGLLKTSCPLVFAATKAFVRHPENDESRQNRDYAHGEVLAALNAMDAILRGEKPDMSFTSQGRLGHLISELDQFQNRVYLEPGTYKAHIHRPELEELLERIVSGSAAIADSGSTRADRKQKIVNECNNLRQALQDLLGEYEKSVLLFCIFIAKVCHIVPPRYLGSTRADRKQKIVNECNNLRQALQDLLGEYEKSVCFFLFTSFSFSTHLFSSLAFFPSHPK
;
A
#
# COMPACT_ATOMS: atom_id res chain seq x y z
N MET A 1 21.26 -2.44 32.19
CA MET A 1 20.63 -2.79 30.89
C MET A 1 19.16 -2.38 30.80
N ILE A 2 18.28 -2.79 31.73
CA ILE A 2 16.83 -2.46 31.64
C ILE A 2 16.58 -0.95 31.75
N ALA A 3 17.24 -0.25 32.65
CA ALA A 3 17.07 1.20 32.85
C ALA A 3 17.48 2.02 31.62
N GLU A 4 18.54 1.59 30.93
CA GLU A 4 19.09 2.23 29.74
C GLU A 4 18.16 2.02 28.54
N ILE A 5 17.51 0.85 28.45
CA ILE A 5 16.47 0.59 27.45
C ILE A 5 15.23 1.45 27.72
N GLU A 6 14.81 1.57 28.98
CA GLU A 6 13.69 2.45 29.36
C GLU A 6 13.96 3.93 29.04
N GLU A 7 15.20 4.40 29.23
CA GLU A 7 15.62 5.75 28.85
C GLU A 7 15.55 5.98 27.33
N ILE A 8 15.99 4.99 26.54
CA ILE A 8 15.85 5.01 25.08
C ILE A 8 14.36 5.04 24.70
N GLU A 9 13.52 4.20 25.31
CA GLU A 9 12.08 4.16 25.04
C GLU A 9 11.40 5.52 25.28
N GLU A 10 11.73 6.18 26.39
CA GLU A 10 11.17 7.48 26.75
C GLU A 10 11.67 8.60 25.83
N THR A 11 12.92 8.54 25.39
CA THR A 11 13.48 9.48 24.42
C THR A 11 12.84 9.29 23.05
N VAL A 12 12.71 8.06 22.58
CA VAL A 12 12.03 7.71 21.32
C VAL A 12 10.57 8.15 21.34
N ARG A 13 9.85 7.92 22.46
CA ARG A 13 8.45 8.34 22.63
C ARG A 13 8.26 9.84 22.41
N ARG A 14 9.18 10.67 22.93
CA ARG A 14 9.14 12.12 22.72
C ARG A 14 9.45 12.48 21.27
N ARG A 15 10.43 11.83 20.65
CA ARG A 15 10.84 12.09 19.25
C ARG A 15 9.78 11.74 18.22
N ILE A 16 8.97 10.71 18.45
CA ILE A 16 7.87 10.34 17.55
C ILE A 16 6.90 11.52 17.32
N ILE A 17 6.69 12.36 18.34
CA ILE A 17 5.82 13.53 18.25
C ILE A 17 6.41 14.61 17.33
N ASP A 18 7.74 14.72 17.28
CA ASP A 18 8.47 15.73 16.51
C ASP A 18 8.62 15.36 15.02
N LEU A 19 8.62 14.06 14.69
CA LEU A 19 8.76 13.59 13.31
C LEU A 19 7.61 14.10 12.45
N ARG A 20 7.87 14.53 11.21
CA ARG A 20 6.82 15.01 10.28
C ARG A 20 6.30 13.92 9.36
N ASP A 21 7.18 13.02 8.93
CA ASP A 21 6.83 11.93 8.03
C ASP A 21 6.09 10.82 8.81
N PRO A 22 4.83 10.50 8.46
CA PRO A 22 4.09 9.42 9.11
C PRO A 22 4.78 8.06 8.98
N ASN A 23 5.48 7.78 7.87
CA ASN A 23 6.19 6.51 7.68
C ASN A 23 7.35 6.36 8.67
N GLN A 24 8.11 7.44 8.89
CA GLN A 24 9.17 7.46 9.89
C GLN A 24 8.63 7.29 11.32
N ARG A 25 7.44 7.84 11.62
CA ARG A 25 6.78 7.65 12.92
C ARG A 25 6.42 6.18 13.14
N ASP A 26 5.81 5.55 12.16
CA ASP A 26 5.38 4.15 12.22
C ASP A 26 6.58 3.19 12.29
N ASP A 27 7.64 3.44 11.50
CA ASP A 27 8.88 2.67 11.56
C ASP A 27 9.56 2.79 12.92
N LEU A 28 9.60 4.00 13.49
CA LEU A 28 10.21 4.24 14.80
C LEU A 28 9.40 3.58 15.93
N LEU A 29 8.06 3.59 15.83
CA LEU A 29 7.16 2.86 16.72
C LEU A 29 7.37 1.34 16.62
N ALA A 30 7.53 0.81 15.41
CA ALA A 30 7.79 -0.61 15.18
C ALA A 30 9.16 -1.03 15.75
N CYS A 31 10.22 -0.26 15.51
CA CYS A 31 11.54 -0.50 16.09
C CYS A 31 11.48 -0.50 17.62
N LYS A 32 10.72 0.43 18.21
CA LYS A 32 10.52 0.48 19.67
C LYS A 32 9.84 -0.78 20.19
N GLY A 33 8.79 -1.23 19.51
CA GLY A 33 8.12 -2.50 19.85
C GLY A 33 9.07 -3.68 19.79
N LEU A 34 9.86 -3.79 18.71
CA LEU A 34 10.83 -4.87 18.51
C LEU A 34 11.95 -4.85 19.55
N LEU A 35 12.50 -3.67 19.88
CA LEU A 35 13.52 -3.55 20.92
C LEU A 35 12.99 -4.09 22.26
N LYS A 36 11.77 -3.69 22.63
CA LYS A 36 11.13 -4.11 23.87
C LYS A 36 10.91 -5.62 23.95
N THR A 37 10.43 -6.25 22.87
CA THR A 37 10.15 -7.69 22.84
C THR A 37 11.42 -8.53 22.77
N SER A 38 12.49 -8.01 22.17
CA SER A 38 13.76 -8.73 22.00
C SER A 38 14.64 -8.75 23.26
N CYS A 39 14.47 -7.81 24.20
CA CYS A 39 15.29 -7.75 25.41
C CYS A 39 15.19 -8.99 26.31
N PRO A 40 13.98 -9.53 26.63
CA PRO A 40 13.86 -10.80 27.34
C PRO A 40 14.49 -11.98 26.58
N LEU A 41 14.41 -11.98 25.25
CA LEU A 41 14.99 -13.02 24.39
C LEU A 41 16.53 -13.00 24.47
N VAL A 42 17.16 -11.83 24.36
CA VAL A 42 18.61 -11.67 24.53
C VAL A 42 19.06 -12.19 25.89
N PHE A 43 18.35 -11.83 26.97
CA PHE A 43 18.67 -12.31 28.30
C PHE A 43 18.59 -13.84 28.39
N ALA A 44 17.49 -14.44 27.91
CA ALA A 44 17.27 -15.87 27.95
C ALA A 44 18.31 -16.64 27.11
N ALA A 45 18.55 -16.21 25.87
CA ALA A 45 19.50 -16.84 24.95
C ALA A 45 20.94 -16.71 25.45
N THR A 46 21.33 -15.54 25.97
CA THR A 46 22.66 -15.34 26.56
C THR A 46 22.86 -16.20 27.80
N LYS A 47 21.84 -16.30 28.66
CA LYS A 47 21.88 -17.16 29.85
C LYS A 47 21.99 -18.65 29.48
N ALA A 48 21.29 -19.10 28.45
CA ALA A 48 21.41 -20.47 27.95
C ALA A 48 22.82 -20.75 27.42
N PHE A 49 23.37 -19.86 26.60
CA PHE A 49 24.73 -19.97 26.07
C PHE A 49 25.80 -19.98 27.17
N VAL A 50 25.70 -19.11 28.18
CA VAL A 50 26.68 -19.08 29.28
C VAL A 50 26.66 -20.38 30.09
N ARG A 51 25.50 -21.06 30.18
CA ARG A 51 25.38 -22.35 30.87
C ARG A 51 25.84 -23.54 30.03
N HIS A 52 25.72 -23.43 28.70
CA HIS A 52 26.02 -24.50 27.75
C HIS A 52 26.84 -23.94 26.57
N PRO A 53 28.08 -23.48 26.79
CA PRO A 53 28.91 -22.89 25.74
C PRO A 53 29.32 -23.88 24.63
N GLU A 54 29.25 -25.18 24.92
CA GLU A 54 29.47 -26.29 23.99
C GLU A 54 28.31 -26.51 23.00
N ASN A 55 27.13 -25.95 23.28
CA ASN A 55 25.94 -26.11 22.45
C ASN A 55 25.91 -25.00 21.38
N ASP A 56 26.04 -25.41 20.12
CA ASP A 56 26.08 -24.50 18.97
C ASP A 56 24.72 -23.83 18.71
N GLU A 57 23.60 -24.51 18.97
CA GLU A 57 22.26 -23.92 18.85
C GLU A 57 22.06 -22.77 19.86
N SER A 58 22.61 -22.91 21.07
CA SER A 58 22.57 -21.87 22.11
C SER A 58 23.42 -20.66 21.71
N ARG A 59 24.54 -20.89 21.03
CA ARG A 59 25.36 -19.81 20.44
C ARG A 59 24.60 -19.10 19.33
N GLN A 60 24.04 -19.84 18.38
CA GLN A 60 23.27 -19.29 17.26
C GLN A 60 22.05 -18.49 17.73
N ASN A 61 21.29 -19.00 18.70
CA ASN A 61 20.13 -18.30 19.26
C ASN A 61 20.51 -16.99 19.94
N ARG A 62 21.65 -16.96 20.65
CA ARG A 62 22.18 -15.73 21.26
C ARG A 62 22.58 -14.72 20.18
N ASP A 63 23.32 -15.17 19.17
CA ASP A 63 23.82 -14.31 18.10
C ASP A 63 22.66 -13.74 17.27
N TYR A 64 21.62 -14.54 17.03
CA TYR A 64 20.36 -14.10 16.42
C TYR A 64 19.68 -13.01 17.27
N ALA A 65 19.43 -13.28 18.56
CA ALA A 65 18.75 -12.33 19.43
C ALA A 65 19.52 -11.00 19.56
N HIS A 66 20.86 -11.07 19.63
CA HIS A 66 21.71 -9.89 19.64
C HIS A 66 21.66 -9.14 18.30
N GLY A 67 21.67 -9.86 17.18
CA GLY A 67 21.51 -9.30 15.84
C GLY A 67 20.21 -8.52 15.68
N GLU A 68 19.08 -9.06 16.16
CA GLU A 68 17.77 -8.41 16.11
C GLU A 68 17.74 -7.09 16.90
N VAL A 69 18.31 -7.08 18.11
CA VAL A 69 18.41 -5.85 18.93
C VAL A 69 19.31 -4.80 18.25
N LEU A 70 20.45 -5.21 17.71
CA LEU A 70 21.37 -4.30 17.03
C LEU A 70 20.73 -3.72 15.76
N ALA A 71 20.03 -4.54 14.98
CA ALA A 71 19.29 -4.09 13.80
C ALA A 71 18.21 -3.07 14.17
N ALA A 72 17.45 -3.31 15.24
CA ALA A 72 16.44 -2.38 15.71
C ALA A 72 17.06 -1.03 16.15
N LEU A 73 18.17 -1.05 16.89
CA LEU A 73 18.85 0.17 17.33
C LEU A 73 19.46 0.95 16.16
N ASN A 74 20.07 0.27 15.19
CA ASN A 74 20.60 0.92 13.99
C ASN A 74 19.48 1.55 13.15
N ALA A 75 18.34 0.86 13.02
CA ALA A 75 17.17 1.41 12.35
C ALA A 75 16.61 2.65 13.07
N MET A 76 16.54 2.64 14.41
CA MET A 76 16.17 3.82 15.19
C MET A 76 17.12 5.00 14.95
N ASP A 77 18.44 4.78 14.99
CA ASP A 77 19.43 5.83 14.77
C ASP A 77 19.29 6.43 13.36
N ALA A 78 19.17 5.59 12.33
CA ALA A 78 18.95 6.04 10.95
C ALA A 78 17.68 6.89 10.81
N ILE A 79 16.55 6.43 11.36
CA ILE A 79 15.28 7.19 11.31
C ILE A 79 15.42 8.54 12.02
N LEU A 80 16.06 8.57 13.19
CA LEU A 80 16.25 9.80 13.97
C LEU A 80 17.21 10.79 13.29
N ARG A 81 18.12 10.31 12.44
CA ARG A 81 18.98 11.13 11.56
C ARG A 81 18.28 11.58 10.27
N GLY A 82 17.09 11.06 9.99
CA GLY A 82 16.38 11.28 8.73
C GLY A 82 16.95 10.48 7.56
N GLU A 83 17.75 9.45 7.85
CA GLU A 83 18.28 8.51 6.87
C GLU A 83 17.27 7.37 6.63
N LYS A 84 17.44 6.65 5.51
CA LYS A 84 16.61 5.49 5.22
C LYS A 84 17.18 4.27 5.96
N PRO A 85 16.46 3.66 6.91
CA PRO A 85 16.96 2.49 7.61
C PRO A 85 16.98 1.26 6.67
N ASP A 86 17.92 0.36 6.88
CA ASP A 86 17.97 -0.94 6.18
C ASP A 86 16.71 -1.78 6.50
N MET A 87 16.21 -1.64 7.73
CA MET A 87 14.95 -2.23 8.19
C MET A 87 13.88 -1.13 8.27
N SER A 88 13.01 -1.06 7.28
CA SER A 88 11.82 -0.19 7.28
C SER A 88 10.56 -1.03 7.12
N PHE A 89 9.68 -0.95 8.11
CA PHE A 89 8.42 -1.67 8.16
C PHE A 89 7.36 -1.04 7.24
N THR A 90 7.46 0.27 7.01
CA THR A 90 6.55 1.06 6.17
C THR A 90 6.96 1.12 4.71
N SER A 91 8.26 1.10 4.38
CA SER A 91 8.70 0.96 2.97
C SER A 91 8.26 -0.37 2.35
N GLN A 92 7.91 -1.34 3.20
CA GLN A 92 7.31 -2.63 2.84
C GLN A 92 5.77 -2.59 2.82
N GLY A 93 5.16 -1.52 3.33
CA GLY A 93 3.70 -1.29 3.43
C GLY A 93 3.04 -0.95 2.09
N ARG A 94 3.11 -1.87 1.12
CA ARG A 94 2.58 -1.70 -0.25
C ARG A 94 1.09 -1.36 -0.29
N LEU A 95 0.31 -1.82 0.71
CA LEU A 95 -1.13 -1.62 0.75
C LEU A 95 -1.52 -0.18 1.12
N GLY A 96 -0.82 0.44 2.09
CA GLY A 96 -1.10 1.83 2.48
C GLY A 96 -0.81 2.80 1.34
N HIS A 97 0.30 2.56 0.62
CA HIS A 97 0.64 3.33 -0.58
C HIS A 97 -0.43 3.18 -1.67
N LEU A 98 -0.87 1.94 -1.96
CA LEU A 98 -1.92 1.68 -2.93
C LEU A 98 -3.25 2.38 -2.58
N ILE A 99 -3.62 2.40 -1.30
CA ILE A 99 -4.83 3.11 -0.83
C ILE A 99 -4.69 4.62 -1.08
N SER A 100 -3.52 5.20 -0.80
CA SER A 100 -3.26 6.61 -1.08
C SER A 100 -3.32 6.94 -2.57
N GLU A 101 -2.80 6.06 -3.43
CA GLU A 101 -2.87 6.22 -4.89
C GLU A 101 -4.31 6.13 -5.40
N LEU A 102 -5.11 5.21 -4.85
CA LEU A 102 -6.54 5.09 -5.16
C LEU A 102 -7.31 6.36 -4.78
N ASP A 103 -7.09 6.90 -3.57
CA ASP A 103 -7.73 8.14 -3.13
C ASP A 103 -7.29 9.34 -4.00
N GLN A 104 -6.00 9.45 -4.27
CA GLN A 104 -5.47 10.50 -5.16
C GLN A 104 -6.11 10.43 -6.55
N PHE A 105 -6.23 9.23 -7.12
CA PHE A 105 -6.85 9.04 -8.44
C PHE A 105 -8.34 9.40 -8.42
N GLN A 106 -9.10 8.96 -7.41
CA GLN A 106 -10.52 9.30 -7.24
C GLN A 106 -10.75 10.82 -7.15
N ASN A 107 -9.86 11.53 -6.45
CA ASN A 107 -9.94 12.97 -6.27
C ASN A 107 -9.52 13.76 -7.53
N ARG A 108 -8.71 13.16 -8.41
CA ARG A 108 -8.16 13.81 -9.61
C ARG A 108 -8.94 13.55 -10.89
N VAL A 109 -9.72 12.47 -10.94
CA VAL A 109 -10.31 12.01 -12.21
C VAL A 109 -11.47 12.87 -12.71
N TYR A 110 -12.21 13.52 -11.81
CA TYR A 110 -13.24 14.48 -12.23
C TYR A 110 -12.63 15.86 -12.43
N LEU A 111 -12.64 16.31 -13.68
CA LEU A 111 -12.23 17.65 -14.09
C LEU A 111 -13.41 18.39 -14.72
N GLU A 112 -13.50 19.70 -14.49
CA GLU A 112 -14.44 20.53 -15.26
C GLU A 112 -14.06 20.47 -16.75
N PRO A 113 -14.99 20.19 -17.68
CA PRO A 113 -14.63 19.91 -19.07
C PRO A 113 -13.85 21.04 -19.77
N GLY A 114 -14.02 22.29 -19.33
CA GLY A 114 -13.29 23.44 -19.87
C GLY A 114 -11.86 23.61 -19.35
N THR A 115 -11.48 22.91 -18.28
CA THR A 115 -10.12 22.95 -17.70
C THR A 115 -9.26 21.78 -18.15
N TYR A 116 -9.83 20.85 -18.93
CA TYR A 116 -9.11 19.69 -19.43
C TYR A 116 -8.03 20.08 -20.45
N LYS A 117 -6.80 19.61 -20.22
CA LYS A 117 -5.64 19.79 -21.10
C LYS A 117 -5.03 18.42 -21.39
N ALA A 118 -5.22 17.94 -22.61
CA ALA A 118 -4.77 16.59 -23.01
C ALA A 118 -3.28 16.34 -22.73
N HIS A 119 -2.40 17.31 -22.98
CA HIS A 119 -0.95 17.15 -22.77
C HIS A 119 -0.51 17.16 -21.29
N ILE A 120 -1.40 17.51 -20.35
CA ILE A 120 -1.08 17.55 -18.91
C ILE A 120 -1.83 16.45 -18.17
N HIS A 121 -3.16 16.45 -18.28
CA HIS A 121 -3.99 15.58 -17.44
C HIS A 121 -4.02 14.14 -17.93
N ARG A 122 -3.91 13.90 -19.23
CA ARG A 122 -3.86 12.54 -19.76
C ARG A 122 -2.65 11.76 -19.22
N PRO A 123 -1.40 12.23 -19.37
CA PRO A 123 -0.26 11.51 -18.81
C PRO A 123 -0.32 11.43 -17.28
N GLU A 124 -0.78 12.46 -16.58
CA GLU A 124 -0.92 12.44 -15.11
C GLU A 124 -1.90 11.33 -14.64
N LEU A 125 -3.08 11.23 -15.27
CA LEU A 125 -4.09 10.24 -14.90
C LEU A 125 -3.68 8.82 -15.31
N GLU A 126 -3.05 8.65 -16.48
CA GLU A 126 -2.52 7.36 -16.92
C GLU A 126 -1.38 6.89 -16.00
N GLU A 127 -0.47 7.78 -15.59
CA GLU A 127 0.60 7.44 -14.65
C GLU A 127 0.06 7.06 -13.27
N LEU A 128 -0.91 7.83 -12.74
CA LEU A 128 -1.59 7.49 -11.48
C LEU A 128 -2.27 6.11 -11.56
N LEU A 129 -2.92 5.79 -12.68
CA LEU A 129 -3.54 4.50 -12.89
C LEU A 129 -2.50 3.37 -12.93
N GLU A 130 -1.39 3.54 -13.65
CA GLU A 130 -0.36 2.49 -13.75
C GLU A 130 0.34 2.24 -12.41
N ARG A 131 0.46 3.26 -11.56
CA ARG A 131 0.87 3.10 -10.17
C ARG A 131 -0.09 2.20 -9.38
N ILE A 132 -1.39 2.45 -9.48
CA ILE A 132 -2.43 1.59 -8.88
C ILE A 132 -2.29 0.16 -9.41
N VAL A 133 -2.18 -0.05 -10.73
CA VAL A 133 -2.05 -1.39 -11.30
C VAL A 133 -0.77 -2.10 -10.81
N SER A 134 0.34 -1.37 -10.68
CA SER A 134 1.58 -1.91 -10.12
C SER A 134 1.41 -2.35 -8.66
N GLY A 135 0.73 -1.55 -7.83
CA GLY A 135 0.38 -1.94 -6.46
C GLY A 135 -0.61 -3.11 -6.42
N SER A 136 -1.54 -3.18 -7.38
CA SER A 136 -2.50 -4.28 -7.54
C SER A 136 -1.80 -5.60 -7.85
N ALA A 137 -0.77 -5.57 -8.70
CA ALA A 137 0.03 -6.74 -9.05
C ALA A 137 0.73 -7.34 -7.82
N ALA A 138 1.22 -6.49 -6.90
CA ALA A 138 1.80 -6.97 -5.64
C ALA A 138 0.81 -7.76 -4.76
N ILE A 139 -0.48 -7.42 -4.79
CA ILE A 139 -1.54 -8.19 -4.11
C ILE A 139 -1.85 -9.47 -4.88
N ALA A 140 -1.95 -9.37 -6.20
CA ALA A 140 -2.29 -10.49 -7.08
C ALA A 140 -1.21 -11.60 -7.06
N ASP A 141 0.06 -11.21 -6.96
CA ASP A 141 1.23 -12.10 -6.93
C ASP A 141 1.62 -12.57 -5.53
N SER A 142 0.87 -12.16 -4.49
CA SER A 142 1.15 -12.62 -3.12
C SER A 142 0.95 -14.14 -3.00
N GLY A 143 1.82 -14.82 -2.25
CA GLY A 143 1.78 -16.28 -2.12
C GLY A 143 0.51 -16.83 -1.44
N SER A 144 -0.27 -15.96 -0.78
CA SER A 144 -1.56 -16.30 -0.18
C SER A 144 -2.77 -15.99 -1.08
N THR A 145 -2.55 -15.35 -2.23
CA THR A 145 -3.61 -15.04 -3.20
C THR A 145 -3.87 -16.25 -4.11
N ARG A 146 -5.12 -16.70 -4.17
CA ARG A 146 -5.51 -17.81 -5.05
C ARG A 146 -5.45 -17.42 -6.52
N ALA A 147 -5.16 -18.37 -7.41
CA ALA A 147 -5.05 -18.13 -8.85
C ALA A 147 -6.33 -17.55 -9.49
N ASP A 148 -7.52 -18.01 -9.05
CA ASP A 148 -8.80 -17.45 -9.52
C ASP A 148 -8.98 -15.99 -9.09
N ARG A 149 -8.47 -15.64 -7.90
CA ARG A 149 -8.49 -14.26 -7.38
C ARG A 149 -7.50 -13.37 -8.12
N LYS A 150 -6.28 -13.87 -8.35
CA LYS A 150 -5.26 -13.20 -9.16
C LYS A 150 -5.82 -12.81 -10.53
N GLN A 151 -6.49 -13.74 -11.22
CA GLN A 151 -7.09 -13.46 -12.52
C GLN A 151 -8.17 -12.37 -12.45
N LYS A 152 -9.01 -12.38 -11.40
CA LYS A 152 -10.02 -11.32 -11.19
C LYS A 152 -9.37 -9.96 -10.97
N ILE A 153 -8.36 -9.85 -10.12
CA ILE A 153 -7.62 -8.59 -9.90
C ILE A 153 -7.04 -8.06 -11.21
N VAL A 154 -6.43 -8.94 -12.02
CA VAL A 154 -5.87 -8.56 -13.34
C VAL A 154 -6.98 -8.08 -14.28
N ASN A 155 -8.12 -8.77 -14.31
CA ASN A 155 -9.26 -8.37 -15.13
C ASN A 155 -9.81 -7.00 -14.71
N GLU A 156 -9.96 -6.75 -13.41
CA GLU A 156 -10.44 -5.45 -12.91
C GLU A 156 -9.44 -4.31 -13.18
N CYS A 157 -8.13 -4.57 -13.12
CA CYS A 157 -7.13 -3.60 -13.55
C CYS A 157 -7.28 -3.23 -15.03
N ASN A 158 -7.60 -4.21 -15.88
CA ASN A 158 -7.84 -3.96 -17.31
C ASN A 158 -9.17 -3.22 -17.56
N ASN A 159 -10.22 -3.56 -16.81
CA ASN A 159 -11.49 -2.82 -16.85
C ASN A 159 -11.28 -1.36 -16.47
N LEU A 160 -10.46 -1.10 -15.44
CA LEU A 160 -10.14 0.24 -14.98
C LEU A 160 -9.36 1.04 -16.03
N ARG A 161 -8.40 0.42 -16.72
CA ARG A 161 -7.72 1.01 -17.89
C ARG A 161 -8.69 1.39 -18.99
N GLN A 162 -9.61 0.48 -19.34
CA GLN A 162 -10.58 0.73 -20.39
C GLN A 162 -11.51 1.90 -20.01
N ALA A 163 -12.05 1.90 -18.79
CA ALA A 163 -12.91 2.98 -18.31
C ALA A 163 -12.20 4.34 -18.27
N LEU A 164 -10.89 4.38 -17.94
CA LEU A 164 -10.13 5.63 -18.02
C LEU A 164 -9.98 6.11 -19.47
N GLN A 165 -9.69 5.21 -20.42
CA GLN A 165 -9.58 5.57 -21.84
C GLN A 165 -10.92 6.08 -22.40
N ASP A 166 -12.04 5.47 -22.00
CA ASP A 166 -13.37 5.92 -22.41
C ASP A 166 -13.67 7.34 -21.89
N LEU A 167 -13.36 7.61 -20.61
CA LEU A 167 -13.48 8.93 -20.00
C LEU A 167 -12.61 10.00 -20.69
N LEU A 168 -11.32 9.69 -20.90
CA LEU A 168 -10.38 10.58 -21.60
C LEU A 168 -10.85 10.88 -23.03
N GLY A 169 -11.39 9.87 -23.72
CA GLY A 169 -11.99 10.03 -25.04
C GLY A 169 -13.16 11.01 -25.05
N GLU A 170 -14.00 11.02 -24.02
CA GLU A 170 -15.10 12.00 -23.89
C GLU A 170 -14.61 13.41 -23.55
N TYR A 171 -13.55 13.55 -22.75
CA TYR A 171 -12.90 14.84 -22.52
C TYR A 171 -12.31 15.43 -23.80
N GLU A 172 -11.62 14.62 -24.60
CA GLU A 172 -11.02 15.07 -25.87
C GLU A 172 -12.09 15.45 -26.91
N LYS A 173 -13.16 14.65 -27.05
CA LYS A 173 -14.31 14.99 -27.89
C LYS A 173 -14.95 16.32 -27.47
N SER A 174 -15.04 16.57 -26.16
CA SER A 174 -15.62 17.81 -25.62
C SER A 174 -14.81 19.05 -25.98
N VAL A 175 -13.47 18.95 -26.01
CA VAL A 175 -12.56 20.03 -26.42
C VAL A 175 -12.61 20.27 -27.93
N LEU A 176 -12.55 19.20 -28.75
CA LEU A 176 -12.62 19.28 -30.21
C LEU A 176 -13.92 19.95 -30.70
N LEU A 177 -15.05 19.62 -30.09
CA LEU A 177 -16.33 20.26 -30.42
C LEU A 177 -16.39 21.74 -29.99
N PHE A 178 -15.67 22.16 -28.95
CA PHE A 178 -15.60 23.57 -28.56
C PHE A 178 -14.82 24.38 -29.61
N CYS A 179 -13.71 23.84 -30.13
CA CYS A 179 -12.96 24.44 -31.24
C CYS A 179 -13.83 24.55 -32.51
N ILE A 180 -14.58 23.51 -32.86
CA ILE A 180 -15.53 23.54 -34.00
C ILE A 180 -16.65 24.56 -33.75
N PHE A 181 -17.17 24.66 -32.53
CA PHE A 181 -18.21 25.64 -32.19
C PHE A 181 -17.71 27.08 -32.28
N ILE A 182 -16.50 27.38 -31.79
CA ILE A 182 -15.86 28.70 -31.99
C ILE A 182 -15.66 28.99 -33.48
N ALA A 183 -15.13 28.03 -34.25
CA ALA A 183 -14.97 28.20 -35.70
C ALA A 183 -16.31 28.43 -36.43
N LYS A 184 -17.41 27.87 -35.91
CA LYS A 184 -18.78 28.04 -36.40
C LYS A 184 -19.36 29.43 -36.03
N VAL A 185 -19.10 29.93 -34.82
CA VAL A 185 -19.44 31.30 -34.40
C VAL A 185 -18.64 32.33 -35.20
N CYS A 186 -17.41 32.00 -35.61
CA CYS A 186 -16.58 32.81 -36.52
C CYS A 186 -16.96 32.69 -38.01
N HIS A 187 -18.10 32.08 -38.37
CA HIS A 187 -18.68 32.08 -39.73
C HIS A 187 -17.91 31.32 -40.85
N ILE A 188 -17.13 30.27 -40.53
CA ILE A 188 -16.31 29.55 -41.53
C ILE A 188 -16.99 28.27 -42.11
N VAL A 189 -18.09 27.74 -41.54
CA VAL A 189 -18.70 26.45 -42.00
C VAL A 189 -20.25 26.43 -41.92
N PRO A 190 -20.98 25.91 -42.93
CA PRO A 190 -22.45 25.86 -42.94
C PRO A 190 -23.07 24.85 -41.95
N PRO A 191 -24.35 25.02 -41.56
CA PRO A 191 -24.97 24.30 -40.45
C PRO A 191 -25.62 23.00 -40.92
N ARG A 192 -24.88 21.90 -40.87
CA ARG A 192 -25.46 20.55 -40.74
C ARG A 192 -24.72 19.83 -39.61
N TYR A 193 -25.40 18.92 -38.91
CA TYR A 193 -25.03 18.30 -37.63
C TYR A 193 -25.34 19.13 -36.38
N LEU A 194 -26.60 19.02 -35.93
CA LEU A 194 -26.98 19.15 -34.52
C LEU A 194 -26.55 17.84 -33.82
N GLY A 195 -25.38 17.84 -33.21
CA GLY A 195 -24.91 16.74 -32.36
C GLY A 195 -24.70 17.25 -30.94
N SER A 196 -25.54 16.80 -30.01
CA SER A 196 -25.43 16.87 -28.54
C SER A 196 -25.21 18.26 -27.91
N THR A 197 -26.13 18.68 -27.04
CA THR A 197 -26.03 19.97 -26.31
C THR A 197 -24.84 19.97 -25.33
N ARG A 198 -24.44 21.16 -24.83
CA ARG A 198 -23.40 21.27 -23.79
C ARG A 198 -23.78 20.50 -22.52
N ALA A 199 -25.07 20.44 -22.19
CA ALA A 199 -25.59 19.70 -21.06
C ALA A 199 -25.47 18.18 -21.27
N ASP A 200 -25.82 17.69 -22.46
CA ASP A 200 -25.70 16.26 -22.81
C ASP A 200 -24.25 15.77 -22.73
N ARG A 201 -23.29 16.60 -23.14
CA ARG A 201 -21.85 16.29 -23.06
C ARG A 201 -21.33 16.25 -21.63
N LYS A 202 -21.73 17.22 -20.80
CA LYS A 202 -21.42 17.18 -19.37
C LYS A 202 -21.97 15.91 -18.72
N GLN A 203 -23.20 15.53 -19.07
CA GLN A 203 -23.82 14.32 -18.55
C GLN A 203 -23.05 13.06 -18.96
N LYS A 204 -22.53 13.01 -20.19
CA LYS A 204 -21.74 11.88 -20.66
C LYS A 204 -20.42 11.72 -19.90
N ILE A 205 -19.71 12.82 -19.63
CA ILE A 205 -18.51 12.81 -18.78
C ILE A 205 -18.86 12.33 -17.36
N VAL A 206 -19.97 12.80 -16.78
CA VAL A 206 -20.44 12.34 -15.47
C VAL A 206 -20.72 10.83 -15.47
N ASN A 207 -21.34 10.31 -16.53
CA ASN A 207 -21.61 8.88 -16.67
C ASN A 207 -20.30 8.07 -16.73
N GLU A 208 -19.31 8.51 -17.52
CA GLU A 208 -18.01 7.82 -17.58
C GLU A 208 -17.23 7.92 -16.26
N CYS A 209 -17.32 9.05 -15.54
CA CYS A 209 -16.75 9.16 -14.20
C CYS A 209 -17.41 8.16 -13.23
N ASN A 210 -18.72 7.94 -13.34
CA ASN A 210 -19.41 6.95 -12.53
C ASN A 210 -19.00 5.52 -12.90
N ASN A 211 -18.86 5.21 -14.19
CA ASN A 211 -18.36 3.91 -14.66
C ASN A 211 -16.95 3.62 -14.10
N LEU A 212 -16.06 4.61 -14.15
CA LEU A 212 -14.71 4.51 -13.59
C LEU A 212 -14.74 4.31 -12.07
N ARG A 213 -15.60 5.03 -11.36
CA ARG A 213 -15.80 4.84 -9.91
C ARG A 213 -16.31 3.44 -9.59
N GLN A 214 -17.21 2.89 -10.39
CA GLN A 214 -17.66 1.52 -10.23
C GLN A 214 -16.52 0.51 -10.43
N ALA A 215 -15.71 0.67 -11.49
CA ALA A 215 -14.55 -0.19 -11.71
C ALA A 215 -13.54 -0.13 -10.54
N LEU A 216 -13.32 1.04 -9.94
CA LEU A 216 -12.51 1.19 -8.73
C LEU A 216 -13.12 0.45 -7.52
N GLN A 217 -14.44 0.53 -7.35
CA GLN A 217 -15.14 -0.17 -6.26
C GLN A 217 -15.08 -1.69 -6.43
N ASP A 218 -15.22 -2.18 -7.66
CA ASP A 218 -15.13 -3.60 -7.95
C ASP A 218 -13.72 -4.13 -7.66
N LEU A 219 -12.68 -3.38 -8.05
CA LEU A 219 -11.29 -3.67 -7.73
C LEU A 219 -11.02 -3.67 -6.21
N LEU A 220 -11.52 -2.66 -5.49
CA LEU A 220 -11.45 -2.59 -4.02
C LEU A 220 -12.12 -3.81 -3.36
N GLY A 221 -13.29 -4.21 -3.85
CA GLY A 221 -14.00 -5.39 -3.34
C GLY A 221 -13.21 -6.69 -3.54
N GLU A 222 -12.41 -6.79 -4.60
CA GLU A 222 -11.51 -7.94 -4.79
C GLU A 222 -10.33 -7.92 -3.81
N TYR A 223 -9.82 -6.75 -3.43
CA TYR A 223 -8.81 -6.64 -2.37
C TYR A 223 -9.34 -7.06 -1.02
N GLU A 224 -10.52 -6.59 -0.62
CA GLU A 224 -11.15 -6.98 0.65
C GLU A 224 -11.30 -8.50 0.73
N LYS A 225 -11.78 -9.14 -0.34
CA LYS A 225 -11.90 -10.61 -0.42
C LYS A 225 -10.54 -11.30 -0.31
N SER A 226 -9.50 -10.76 -0.94
CA SER A 226 -8.14 -11.31 -0.89
C SER A 226 -7.55 -11.21 0.52
N VAL A 227 -7.69 -10.06 1.18
CA VAL A 227 -7.21 -9.82 2.55
C VAL A 227 -7.98 -10.68 3.55
N CYS A 228 -9.32 -10.77 3.44
CA CYS A 228 -10.13 -11.64 4.28
C CYS A 228 -9.73 -13.12 4.16
N PHE A 229 -9.43 -13.59 2.95
CA PHE A 229 -8.96 -14.96 2.75
C PHE A 229 -7.57 -15.19 3.36
N PHE A 230 -6.65 -14.24 3.21
CA PHE A 230 -5.35 -14.30 3.87
C PHE A 230 -5.48 -14.38 5.39
N LEU A 231 -6.27 -13.49 6.00
CA LEU A 231 -6.51 -13.52 7.44
C LEU A 231 -7.13 -14.86 7.87
N PHE A 232 -8.13 -15.37 7.15
CA PHE A 232 -8.72 -16.66 7.47
C PHE A 232 -7.69 -17.81 7.41
N THR A 233 -6.95 -17.92 6.32
CA THR A 233 -5.97 -19.02 6.14
C THR A 233 -4.79 -18.94 7.11
N SER A 234 -4.22 -17.76 7.32
CA SER A 234 -3.08 -17.57 8.22
C SER A 234 -3.46 -17.76 9.70
N PHE A 235 -4.63 -17.29 10.13
CA PHE A 235 -5.06 -17.47 11.52
C PHE A 235 -5.59 -18.89 11.78
N SER A 236 -6.23 -19.55 10.82
CA SER A 236 -6.59 -20.98 10.95
C SER A 236 -5.38 -21.91 11.03
N PHE A 237 -4.25 -21.57 10.40
CA PHE A 237 -3.03 -22.37 10.53
C PHE A 237 -2.37 -22.20 11.91
N SER A 238 -2.46 -20.99 12.49
CA SER A 238 -1.90 -20.67 13.80
C SER A 238 -2.59 -21.46 14.93
N THR A 239 -3.91 -21.66 14.88
CA THR A 239 -4.62 -22.49 15.88
C THR A 239 -4.21 -23.96 15.83
N HIS A 240 -3.93 -24.52 14.64
CA HIS A 240 -3.46 -25.90 14.50
C HIS A 240 -2.00 -26.10 14.92
N LEU A 241 -1.14 -25.11 14.71
CA LEU A 241 0.27 -25.14 15.16
C LEU A 241 0.39 -25.02 16.69
N PHE A 242 -0.43 -24.18 17.33
CA PHE A 242 -0.50 -24.10 18.79
C PHE A 242 -1.00 -25.40 19.44
N SER A 243 -1.92 -26.12 18.80
CA SER A 243 -2.34 -27.46 19.29
C SER A 243 -1.26 -28.53 19.13
N SER A 244 -0.35 -28.43 18.14
CA SER A 244 0.76 -29.39 17.98
C SER A 244 1.96 -29.11 18.88
N LEU A 245 2.25 -27.84 19.19
CA LEU A 245 3.36 -27.46 20.09
C LEU A 245 3.04 -27.65 21.58
N ALA A 246 1.79 -27.89 21.95
CA ALA A 246 1.37 -28.18 23.33
C ALA A 246 1.64 -29.63 23.78
N PHE A 247 2.23 -30.48 22.94
CA PHE A 247 2.52 -31.88 23.28
C PHE A 247 4.04 -32.13 23.40
N PHE A 248 4.67 -31.55 24.43
CA PHE A 248 5.94 -32.07 24.94
C PHE A 248 5.60 -33.16 25.97
N PRO A 249 5.88 -34.45 25.71
CA PRO A 249 5.70 -35.47 26.72
C PRO A 249 6.77 -35.29 27.79
N SER A 250 6.35 -34.93 28.99
CA SER A 250 7.17 -35.00 30.19
C SER A 250 7.59 -36.44 30.44
N HIS A 251 8.87 -36.75 30.20
CA HIS A 251 9.47 -38.03 30.60
C HIS A 251 9.43 -38.18 32.12
N PRO A 252 8.88 -39.29 32.66
CA PRO A 252 9.03 -39.60 34.07
C PRO A 252 10.43 -40.15 34.34
N LYS A 253 11.00 -39.77 35.49
CA LYS A 253 12.21 -40.35 36.08
C LYS A 253 11.92 -41.74 36.64
#